data_AF-A0A7S1LAW8-F1
#
_entry.id   AF-A0A7S1LAW8-F1
#
_cell.length_a   1.000
_cell.length_b   1.000
_cell.length_c   1.000
_cell.angle_alpha   90.00
_cell.angle_beta   90.00
_cell.angle_gamma   90.00
#
_symmetry.space_group_name_H-M   'P 1'
#
loop_
_entity.id
_entity.type
_entity.pdbx_description
1 polymer ?
#
loop_
_entity_poly.entity_id
_entity_poly.type
_entity_poly.pdbx_seq_one_letter_code
_entity_poly.pdbx_strand_id
1 'polypeptide(L)'
;FQALENYKFVEARLQQEGLNMDMVEGLMVWQPQQMEAMFERRPPPPMPPALDMSAVQRMSQRMPSIMNSLAPTGGVTSSPFPPGCSALESEVVQEECQALMNDHQQLLLFGKGYRGFDSRGKEAFLDQMAKIEDRWRVLMTRFQLMGQLNPDYVAEYEAYLQRIGLTVVQFNELLRATHALMRREAEQEG
;
A
#
# COMPACT_ATOMS: atom_id res chain seq x y z
N PHE A 1 0.10 -5.13 12.72
CA PHE A 1 -0.66 -5.06 11.47
C PHE A 1 0.04 -4.23 10.39
N GLN A 2 0.22 -2.91 10.53
CA GLN A 2 0.77 -2.01 9.49
C GLN A 2 2.05 -2.49 8.79
N ALA A 3 3.05 -3.00 9.50
CA ALA A 3 4.27 -3.53 8.87
C ALA A 3 3.99 -4.74 7.96
N LEU A 4 3.04 -5.60 8.35
CA LEU A 4 2.58 -6.73 7.53
C LEU A 4 1.78 -6.22 6.33
N GLU A 5 0.89 -5.26 6.53
CA GLU A 5 0.11 -4.64 5.46
C GLU A 5 1.03 -4.00 4.40
N ASN A 6 2.07 -3.26 4.81
CA ASN A 6 3.06 -2.69 3.88
C ASN A 6 3.81 -3.77 3.08
N TYR A 7 4.17 -4.88 3.73
CA TYR A 7 4.79 -6.01 3.04
C TYR A 7 3.82 -6.62 2.00
N LYS A 8 2.56 -6.82 2.39
CA LYS A 8 1.51 -7.36 1.53
C LYS A 8 1.11 -6.40 0.41
N PHE A 9 1.26 -5.09 0.63
CA PHE A 9 1.07 -4.08 -0.39
C PHE A 9 2.11 -4.20 -1.50
N VAL A 10 3.38 -4.41 -1.14
CA VAL A 10 4.43 -4.70 -2.13
C VAL A 10 4.18 -6.01 -2.85
N GLU A 11 3.77 -7.05 -2.14
CA GLU A 11 3.44 -8.33 -2.74
C GLU A 11 2.27 -8.22 -3.74
N ALA A 12 1.17 -7.59 -3.35
CA ALA A 12 0.03 -7.33 -4.22
C ALA A 12 0.45 -6.56 -5.47
N ARG A 13 1.34 -5.58 -5.30
CA ARG A 13 1.84 -4.74 -6.39
C ARG A 13 2.71 -5.51 -7.37
N LEU A 14 3.58 -6.39 -6.86
CA LEU A 14 4.36 -7.29 -7.71
C LEU A 14 3.44 -8.21 -8.51
N GLN A 15 2.41 -8.78 -7.86
CA GLN A 15 1.45 -9.66 -8.53
C GLN A 15 0.69 -8.96 -9.67
N GLN A 16 0.31 -7.69 -9.51
CA GLN A 16 -0.34 -6.90 -10.58
C GLN A 16 0.56 -6.72 -11.82
N GLU A 17 1.89 -6.74 -11.64
CA GLU A 17 2.86 -6.65 -12.73
C GLU A 17 3.29 -8.02 -13.26
N GLY A 18 2.65 -9.11 -12.79
CA GLY A 18 3.01 -10.48 -13.14
C GLY A 18 4.37 -10.90 -12.57
N LEU A 19 4.78 -10.30 -11.45
CA LEU A 19 5.99 -10.60 -10.70
C LEU A 19 5.63 -11.27 -9.37
N ASN A 20 6.60 -11.94 -8.77
CA ASN A 20 6.49 -12.50 -7.43
C ASN A 20 7.81 -12.29 -6.65
N MET A 21 7.80 -12.63 -5.36
CA MET A 21 8.97 -12.44 -4.50
C MET A 21 10.16 -13.33 -4.92
N ASP A 22 9.91 -14.56 -5.38
CA ASP A 22 10.97 -15.48 -5.84
C ASP A 22 11.73 -14.91 -7.06
N MET A 23 11.01 -14.24 -7.97
CA MET A 23 11.61 -13.52 -9.09
C MET A 23 12.49 -12.36 -8.60
N VAL A 24 12.02 -11.60 -7.61
CA VAL A 24 12.79 -10.49 -7.04
C VAL A 24 14.07 -11.02 -6.40
N GLU A 25 13.96 -12.04 -5.57
CA GLU A 25 15.12 -12.68 -4.92
C GLU A 25 16.10 -13.23 -5.94
N GLY A 26 15.60 -13.96 -6.95
CA GLY A 26 16.41 -14.48 -8.04
C GLY A 26 17.19 -13.37 -8.76
N LEU A 27 16.58 -12.21 -8.99
CA LEU A 27 17.24 -11.10 -9.68
C LEU A 27 18.29 -10.44 -8.78
N MET A 28 17.97 -10.23 -7.50
CA MET A 28 18.88 -9.63 -6.52
C MET A 28 20.14 -10.46 -6.31
N VAL A 29 20.05 -11.79 -6.46
CA VAL A 29 21.21 -12.69 -6.39
C VAL A 29 21.95 -12.76 -7.72
N TRP A 30 21.23 -12.87 -8.83
CA TRP A 30 21.82 -13.07 -10.15
C TRP A 30 22.54 -11.83 -10.68
N GLN A 31 22.01 -10.62 -10.47
CA GLN A 31 22.59 -9.40 -11.02
C GLN A 31 23.99 -9.05 -10.48
N PRO A 32 24.28 -9.18 -9.18
CA PRO A 32 25.64 -9.06 -8.65
C PRO A 32 26.60 -10.11 -9.22
N GLN A 33 26.17 -11.36 -9.32
CA GLN A 33 26.99 -12.45 -9.88
C GLN A 33 27.31 -12.20 -11.37
N GLN A 34 26.38 -11.59 -12.11
CA GLN A 34 26.61 -11.14 -13.48
C GLN A 34 27.70 -10.07 -13.55
N MET A 35 27.62 -9.03 -12.70
CA MET A 35 28.62 -7.97 -12.66
C MET A 35 30.01 -8.49 -12.27
N GLU A 36 30.07 -9.37 -11.27
CA GLU A 36 31.29 -10.04 -10.84
C GLU A 36 31.91 -10.87 -11.97
N ALA A 37 31.08 -11.67 -12.67
CA ALA A 37 31.55 -12.48 -13.80
C ALA A 37 32.15 -11.63 -14.93
N MET A 38 31.52 -10.50 -15.26
CA MET A 38 32.05 -9.54 -16.24
C MET A 38 33.38 -8.92 -15.80
N PHE A 39 33.50 -8.56 -14.52
CA PHE A 39 34.74 -8.00 -13.95
C PHE A 39 35.89 -9.01 -14.02
N GLU A 40 35.62 -10.28 -13.68
CA GLU A 40 36.58 -11.38 -13.71
C GLU A 40 36.82 -11.96 -15.12
N ARG A 41 36.13 -11.45 -16.16
CA ARG A 41 36.17 -11.96 -17.54
C ARG A 41 35.81 -13.45 -17.64
N ARG A 42 34.95 -13.94 -16.75
CA ARG A 42 34.39 -15.30 -16.81
C ARG A 42 33.02 -15.30 -17.49
N PRO A 43 32.56 -16.45 -18.01
CA PRO A 43 31.21 -16.56 -18.54
C PRO A 43 30.16 -16.18 -17.48
N PRO A 44 29.11 -15.44 -17.87
CA PRO A 44 28.04 -15.05 -16.97
C PRO A 44 27.29 -16.26 -16.41
N PRO A 45 26.80 -16.22 -15.16
CA PRO A 45 25.95 -17.28 -14.62
C PRO A 45 24.63 -17.39 -15.41
N PRO A 46 24.06 -18.59 -15.55
CA PRO A 46 22.76 -18.77 -16.19
C PRO A 46 21.67 -18.01 -15.42
N MET A 47 20.65 -17.53 -16.14
CA MET A 47 19.49 -16.89 -15.52
C MET A 47 18.75 -17.89 -14.62
N PRO A 48 18.28 -17.48 -13.43
CA PRO A 48 17.45 -18.32 -12.56
C PRO A 48 16.20 -18.83 -13.29
N PRO A 49 15.74 -20.08 -13.07
CA PRO A 49 14.57 -20.65 -13.76
C PRO A 49 13.26 -19.88 -13.50
N ALA A 50 13.16 -19.19 -12.37
CA ALA A 50 12.02 -18.36 -12.03
C ALA A 50 11.97 -17.05 -12.85
N LEU A 51 13.07 -16.68 -13.51
CA LEU A 51 13.20 -15.44 -14.27
C LEU A 51 13.19 -15.69 -15.77
N ASP A 52 12.57 -14.75 -16.47
CA ASP A 52 12.71 -14.60 -17.91
C ASP A 52 13.08 -13.14 -18.26
N MET A 53 13.48 -12.90 -19.50
CA MET A 53 13.87 -11.56 -19.96
C MET A 53 12.74 -10.53 -19.82
N SER A 54 11.47 -10.95 -19.93
CA SER A 54 10.32 -10.06 -19.77
C SER A 54 10.13 -9.64 -18.31
N ALA A 55 10.33 -10.56 -17.37
CA ALA A 55 10.29 -10.33 -15.94
C ALA A 55 11.43 -9.39 -15.53
N VAL A 56 12.65 -9.60 -16.04
CA VAL A 56 13.80 -8.70 -15.80
C VAL A 56 13.48 -7.29 -16.30
N GLN A 57 12.90 -7.14 -17.48
CA GLN A 57 12.53 -5.84 -18.03
C GLN A 57 11.43 -5.15 -17.20
N ARG A 58 10.36 -5.86 -16.85
CA ARG A 58 9.29 -5.33 -15.98
C ARG A 58 9.85 -4.91 -14.63
N MET A 59 10.70 -5.73 -14.02
CA MET A 59 11.29 -5.44 -12.73
C MET A 59 12.19 -4.20 -12.80
N SER A 60 13.02 -4.06 -13.84
CA SER A 60 13.81 -2.85 -14.09
C SER A 60 12.94 -1.59 -14.21
N GLN A 61 11.78 -1.68 -14.87
CA GLN A 61 10.88 -0.55 -15.07
C GLN A 61 10.05 -0.21 -13.81
N ARG A 62 9.64 -1.22 -13.04
CA ARG A 62 8.68 -1.06 -11.94
C ARG A 62 9.32 -0.94 -10.56
N MET A 63 10.47 -1.58 -10.32
CA MET A 63 11.09 -1.60 -8.99
C MET A 63 11.37 -0.22 -8.40
N PRO A 64 11.82 0.81 -9.15
CA PRO A 64 12.00 2.14 -8.56
C PRO A 64 10.72 2.67 -7.91
N SER A 65 9.57 2.52 -8.58
CA SER A 65 8.27 2.96 -8.05
C SER A 65 7.78 2.12 -6.86
N ILE A 66 8.09 0.82 -6.83
CA ILE A 66 7.80 -0.09 -5.72
C ILE A 66 8.66 0.25 -4.50
N MET A 67 9.96 0.51 -4.71
CA MET A 67 10.87 0.92 -3.65
C MET A 67 10.48 2.28 -3.08
N ASN A 68 10.02 3.21 -3.93
CA ASN A 68 9.49 4.50 -3.47
C ASN A 68 8.28 4.35 -2.55
N SER A 69 7.44 3.31 -2.71
CA SER A 69 6.33 3.05 -1.78
C SER A 69 6.76 2.52 -0.42
N LEU A 70 7.98 1.99 -0.30
CA LEU A 70 8.58 1.57 0.97
C LEU A 70 9.40 2.66 1.65
N ALA A 71 9.72 3.74 0.94
CA ALA A 71 10.54 4.81 1.48
C ALA A 71 9.80 5.52 2.64
N PRO A 72 10.46 5.70 3.81
CA PRO A 72 9.86 6.41 4.95
C PRO A 72 9.65 7.91 4.67
N THR A 73 10.27 8.43 3.61
CA THR A 73 10.19 9.83 3.21
C THR A 73 8.94 10.09 2.37
N GLY A 74 8.03 10.89 2.92
CA GLY A 74 7.01 11.61 2.15
C GLY A 74 5.64 10.95 2.08
N GLY A 75 5.06 10.62 3.25
CA GLY A 75 3.60 10.58 3.36
C GLY A 75 3.03 11.99 3.38
N VAL A 76 1.71 12.11 3.22
CA VAL A 76 1.01 13.39 3.33
C VAL A 76 1.10 13.89 4.78
N THR A 77 1.60 15.11 4.96
CA THR A 77 1.80 15.74 6.27
C THR A 77 0.78 16.82 6.56
N SER A 78 0.22 17.41 5.51
CA SER A 78 -0.86 18.37 5.60
C SER A 78 -2.14 17.71 6.16
N SER A 79 -2.93 18.49 6.90
CA SER A 79 -4.27 18.07 7.33
C SER A 79 -5.23 18.08 6.13
N PRO A 80 -6.09 17.05 5.95
CA PRO A 80 -7.10 17.03 4.89
C PRO A 80 -8.13 18.15 5.04
N PHE A 81 -8.30 18.68 6.26
CA PHE A 81 -9.24 19.75 6.56
C PHE A 81 -8.48 21.02 6.97
N PRO A 82 -8.68 22.15 6.29
CA PRO A 82 -8.07 23.42 6.66
C PRO A 82 -8.76 24.02 7.91
N PRO A 83 -8.08 24.89 8.68
CA PRO A 83 -8.70 25.64 9.76
C PRO A 83 -9.88 26.47 9.24
N GLY A 84 -11.05 26.40 9.89
CA GLY A 84 -12.25 27.14 9.47
C GLY A 84 -13.00 26.56 8.26
N CYS A 85 -12.80 25.27 7.95
CA CYS A 85 -13.57 24.57 6.92
C CYS A 85 -15.08 24.63 7.22
N SER A 86 -15.86 25.22 6.31
CA SER A 86 -17.31 25.40 6.49
C SER A 86 -18.09 24.07 6.59
N ALA A 87 -17.59 22.99 5.97
CA ALA A 87 -18.19 21.67 6.14
C ALA A 87 -18.06 21.14 7.58
N LEU A 88 -17.05 21.61 8.32
CA LEU A 88 -16.89 21.34 9.75
C LEU A 88 -17.64 22.36 10.62
N GLU A 89 -18.46 23.28 10.10
CA GLU A 89 -19.37 24.08 10.93
C GLU A 89 -20.62 23.29 11.34
N SER A 90 -20.92 22.20 10.61
CA SER A 90 -21.99 21.28 10.97
C SER A 90 -21.54 20.35 12.10
N GLU A 91 -22.24 20.41 13.23
CA GLU A 91 -22.03 19.52 14.39
C GLU A 91 -22.07 18.05 13.98
N VAL A 92 -23.02 17.67 13.12
CA VAL A 92 -23.15 16.29 12.60
C VAL A 92 -21.91 15.86 11.81
N VAL A 93 -21.34 16.74 10.99
CA VAL A 93 -20.13 16.43 10.21
C VAL A 93 -18.90 16.37 11.11
N GLN A 94 -18.80 17.24 12.12
CA GLN A 94 -17.74 17.16 13.13
C GLN A 94 -17.78 15.83 13.88
N GLU A 95 -18.96 15.42 14.33
CA GLU A 95 -19.19 14.14 15.02
C GLU A 95 -18.83 12.95 14.12
N GLU A 96 -19.25 12.97 12.84
CA GLU A 96 -18.91 11.93 11.85
C GLU A 96 -17.39 11.80 11.68
N CYS A 97 -16.69 12.92 11.48
CA CYS A 97 -15.23 12.97 11.35
C CYS A 97 -14.54 12.45 12.61
N GLN A 98 -14.94 12.93 13.79
CA GLN A 98 -14.33 12.54 15.06
C GLN A 98 -14.57 11.05 15.36
N ALA A 99 -15.78 10.55 15.12
CA ALA A 99 -16.10 9.14 15.29
C ALA A 99 -15.24 8.27 14.35
N LEU A 100 -15.12 8.64 13.08
CA LEU A 100 -14.30 7.91 12.12
C LEU A 100 -12.81 7.89 12.51
N MET A 101 -12.27 9.03 12.95
CA MET A 101 -10.89 9.10 13.44
C MET A 101 -10.67 8.21 14.66
N ASN A 102 -11.59 8.24 15.63
CA ASN A 102 -11.53 7.43 16.83
C ASN A 102 -11.62 5.94 16.50
N ASP A 103 -12.62 5.54 15.70
CA ASP A 103 -12.81 4.14 15.29
C ASP A 103 -11.57 3.60 14.58
N HIS A 104 -11.00 4.39 13.67
CA HIS A 104 -9.77 4.01 12.96
C HIS A 104 -8.59 3.86 13.92
N GLN A 105 -8.37 4.82 14.82
CA GLN A 105 -7.29 4.73 15.82
C GLN A 105 -7.45 3.51 16.74
N GLN A 106 -8.66 3.25 17.23
CA GLN A 106 -8.94 2.09 18.07
C GLN A 106 -8.70 0.79 17.33
N LEU A 107 -9.12 0.70 16.06
CA LEU A 107 -8.88 -0.47 15.23
C LEU A 107 -7.38 -0.69 14.97
N LEU A 108 -6.60 0.36 14.73
CA LEU A 108 -5.15 0.27 14.58
C LEU A 108 -4.47 -0.21 15.88
N LEU A 109 -4.92 0.29 17.04
CA LEU A 109 -4.43 -0.17 18.34
C LEU A 109 -4.72 -1.66 18.55
N PHE A 110 -5.95 -2.10 18.25
CA PHE A 110 -6.33 -3.51 18.31
C PHE A 110 -5.51 -4.37 17.33
N GLY A 111 -5.26 -3.86 16.13
CA GLY A 111 -4.45 -4.51 15.09
C GLY A 111 -2.98 -4.70 15.44
N LYS A 112 -2.47 -4.11 16.54
CA LYS A 112 -1.14 -4.45 17.06
C LYS A 112 -1.04 -5.95 17.40
N GLY A 113 -2.15 -6.55 17.86
CA GLY A 113 -2.26 -7.98 18.16
C GLY A 113 -2.51 -8.90 16.95
N TYR A 114 -2.66 -8.36 15.74
CA TYR A 114 -3.15 -9.10 14.56
C TYR A 114 -2.44 -10.45 14.30
N ARG A 115 -1.12 -10.54 14.52
CA ARG A 115 -0.37 -11.78 14.29
C ARG A 115 -0.77 -12.93 15.22
N GLY A 116 -1.31 -12.60 16.41
CA GLY A 116 -1.77 -13.59 17.38
C GLY A 116 -3.26 -13.92 17.28
N PHE A 117 -3.98 -13.34 16.32
CA PHE A 117 -5.37 -13.71 16.06
C PHE A 117 -5.41 -15.09 15.39
N ASP A 118 -6.47 -15.83 15.67
CA ASP A 118 -6.82 -17.01 14.88
C ASP A 118 -7.33 -16.61 13.49
N SER A 119 -7.51 -17.59 12.61
CA SER A 119 -8.00 -17.39 11.23
C SER A 119 -9.25 -16.50 11.18
N ARG A 120 -10.29 -16.83 11.95
CA ARG A 120 -11.53 -16.05 12.03
C ARG A 120 -11.32 -14.63 12.58
N GLY A 121 -10.47 -14.47 13.59
CA GLY A 121 -10.13 -13.16 14.15
C GLY A 121 -9.41 -12.26 13.15
N LYS A 122 -8.53 -12.83 12.31
CA LYS A 122 -7.86 -12.12 11.21
C LYS A 122 -8.85 -11.68 10.15
N GLU A 123 -9.77 -12.55 9.73
CA GLU A 123 -10.82 -12.21 8.77
C GLU A 123 -11.73 -11.09 9.29
N ALA A 124 -12.23 -11.23 10.53
CA ALA A 124 -13.10 -10.23 11.16
C ALA A 124 -12.39 -8.87 11.31
N PHE A 125 -11.08 -8.87 11.62
CA PHE A 125 -10.28 -7.65 11.67
C PHE A 125 -10.22 -6.97 10.29
N LEU A 126 -9.94 -7.73 9.23
CA LEU A 126 -9.87 -7.21 7.86
C LEU A 126 -11.24 -6.67 7.40
N ASP A 127 -12.35 -7.33 7.76
CA ASP A 127 -13.70 -6.81 7.49
C ASP A 127 -13.95 -5.45 8.16
N GLN A 128 -13.49 -5.26 9.39
CA GLN A 128 -13.61 -3.97 10.08
C GLN A 128 -12.71 -2.91 9.44
N MET A 129 -11.50 -3.27 9.02
CA MET A 129 -10.59 -2.34 8.34
C MET A 129 -11.21 -1.84 7.03
N ALA A 130 -11.73 -2.75 6.20
CA ALA A 130 -12.39 -2.40 4.95
C ALA A 130 -13.60 -1.45 5.15
N LYS A 131 -14.38 -1.63 6.24
CA LYS A 131 -15.48 -0.71 6.58
C LYS A 131 -14.99 0.69 6.95
N ILE A 132 -13.90 0.79 7.70
CA ILE A 132 -13.29 2.08 8.06
C ILE A 132 -12.75 2.78 6.82
N GLU A 133 -12.07 2.07 5.93
CA GLU A 133 -11.58 2.59 4.65
C GLU A 133 -12.71 3.10 3.77
N ASP A 134 -13.82 2.38 3.71
CA ASP A 134 -14.98 2.80 2.92
C ASP A 134 -15.59 4.10 3.45
N ARG A 135 -15.70 4.24 4.78
CA ARG A 135 -16.14 5.47 5.43
C ARG A 135 -15.19 6.63 5.14
N TRP A 136 -13.87 6.41 5.19
CA TRP A 136 -12.88 7.41 4.79
C TRP A 136 -13.04 7.84 3.34
N ARG A 137 -13.22 6.88 2.43
CA ARG A 137 -13.43 7.16 1.01
C ARG A 137 -14.66 8.02 0.79
N VAL A 138 -15.80 7.65 1.36
CA VAL A 138 -17.06 8.41 1.24
C VAL A 138 -16.89 9.83 1.78
N LEU A 139 -16.27 9.97 2.96
CA LEU A 139 -16.02 11.28 3.57
C LEU A 139 -15.11 12.15 2.68
N MET A 140 -13.97 11.63 2.25
CA MET A 140 -13.02 12.36 1.39
C MET A 140 -13.65 12.75 0.06
N THR A 141 -14.40 11.85 -0.59
CA THR A 141 -15.12 12.17 -1.83
C THR A 141 -16.17 13.25 -1.61
N ARG A 142 -16.91 13.23 -0.49
CA ARG A 142 -17.88 14.29 -0.16
C ARG A 142 -17.19 15.65 -0.04
N PHE A 143 -16.10 15.73 0.71
CA PHE A 143 -15.34 16.97 0.88
C PHE A 143 -14.69 17.46 -0.42
N GLN A 144 -14.23 16.54 -1.26
CA GLN A 144 -13.70 16.87 -2.59
C GLN A 144 -14.79 17.51 -3.48
N LEU A 145 -15.98 16.91 -3.53
CA LEU A 145 -17.10 17.41 -4.32
C LEU A 145 -17.62 18.77 -3.82
N MET A 146 -17.52 19.03 -2.51
CA MET A 146 -17.87 20.33 -1.92
C MET A 146 -16.77 21.40 -2.10
N GLY A 147 -15.59 21.04 -2.60
CA GLY A 147 -14.44 21.94 -2.69
C GLY A 147 -13.89 22.37 -1.32
N GLN A 148 -14.05 21.52 -0.30
CA GLN A 148 -13.74 21.81 1.10
C GLN A 148 -12.46 21.12 1.61
N LEU A 149 -11.81 20.30 0.78
CA LEU A 149 -10.51 19.71 1.10
C LEU A 149 -9.42 20.79 1.09
N ASN A 150 -8.43 20.62 1.98
CA ASN A 150 -7.24 21.46 1.97
C ASN A 150 -6.47 21.27 0.65
N PRO A 151 -6.24 22.33 -0.16
CA PRO A 151 -5.50 22.22 -1.41
C PRO A 151 -4.06 21.69 -1.23
N ASP A 152 -3.40 22.03 -0.12
CA ASP A 152 -2.05 21.55 0.17
C ASP A 152 -2.04 20.04 0.43
N TYR A 153 -3.05 19.53 1.13
CA TYR A 153 -3.24 18.10 1.31
C TYR A 153 -3.46 17.37 -0.02
N VAL A 154 -4.32 17.92 -0.88
CA VAL A 154 -4.61 17.33 -2.20
C VAL A 154 -3.33 17.28 -3.03
N ALA A 155 -2.58 18.38 -3.09
CA ALA A 155 -1.32 18.46 -3.82
C ALA A 155 -0.25 17.50 -3.27
N GLU A 156 -0.09 17.41 -1.95
CA GLU A 156 0.82 16.45 -1.32
C GLU A 156 0.42 15.01 -1.61
N TYR A 157 -0.87 14.69 -1.57
CA TYR A 157 -1.37 13.35 -1.85
C TYR A 157 -1.17 12.95 -3.31
N GLU A 158 -1.47 13.85 -4.24
CA GLU A 158 -1.22 13.62 -5.67
C GLU A 158 0.28 13.46 -5.96
N ALA A 159 1.13 14.30 -5.38
CA ALA A 159 2.59 14.19 -5.51
C ALA A 159 3.12 12.87 -4.92
N TYR A 160 2.59 12.43 -3.78
CA TYR A 160 2.90 11.13 -3.19
C TYR A 160 2.54 9.99 -4.15
N LEU A 161 1.31 10.00 -4.66
CA LEU A 161 0.80 8.98 -5.58
C LEU A 161 1.62 8.96 -6.89
N GLN A 162 1.95 10.13 -7.44
CA GLN A 162 2.82 10.25 -8.61
C GLN A 162 4.22 9.67 -8.35
N ARG A 163 4.82 9.96 -7.18
CA ARG A 163 6.15 9.44 -6.78
C ARG A 163 6.17 7.92 -6.70
N ILE A 164 5.09 7.32 -6.22
CA ILE A 164 4.94 5.86 -6.20
C ILE A 164 4.35 5.32 -7.50
N GLY A 165 4.06 6.15 -8.51
CA GLY A 165 3.58 5.72 -9.82
C GLY A 165 2.17 5.13 -9.82
N LEU A 166 1.29 5.62 -8.94
CA LEU A 166 -0.11 5.18 -8.83
C LEU A 166 -1.06 6.38 -9.02
N THR A 167 -2.28 6.11 -9.48
CA THR A 167 -3.42 7.02 -9.35
C THR A 167 -4.19 6.71 -8.07
N VAL A 168 -5.11 7.60 -7.66
CA VAL A 168 -5.99 7.36 -6.51
C VAL A 168 -6.78 6.05 -6.68
N VAL A 169 -7.31 5.81 -7.88
CA VAL A 169 -8.08 4.60 -8.18
C VAL A 169 -7.19 3.36 -8.03
N GLN A 170 -6.02 3.35 -8.66
CA GLN A 170 -5.08 2.23 -8.58
C GLN A 170 -4.59 1.98 -7.15
N PHE A 171 -4.35 3.03 -6.37
CA PHE A 171 -3.96 2.89 -4.96
C PHE A 171 -5.07 2.20 -4.15
N ASN A 172 -6.33 2.61 -4.31
CA ASN A 172 -7.47 1.99 -3.63
C ASN A 172 -7.67 0.53 -4.07
N GLU A 173 -7.53 0.23 -5.36
CA GLU A 173 -7.60 -1.14 -5.88
C GLU A 173 -6.48 -2.02 -5.32
N LEU A 174 -5.26 -1.48 -5.24
CA LEU A 174 -4.10 -2.17 -4.68
C LEU A 174 -4.27 -2.43 -3.18
N LEU A 175 -4.83 -1.49 -2.42
CA LEU A 175 -5.12 -1.68 -1.00
C LEU A 175 -6.17 -2.78 -0.79
N ARG A 176 -7.23 -2.81 -1.60
CA ARG A 176 -8.21 -3.92 -1.59
C ARG A 176 -7.57 -5.26 -1.93
N ALA A 177 -6.70 -5.30 -2.94
CA ALA A 177 -5.96 -6.51 -3.30
C ALA A 177 -5.02 -6.97 -2.17
N THR A 178 -4.41 -6.03 -1.44
CA THR A 178 -3.57 -6.28 -0.27
C THR A 178 -4.36 -6.99 0.83
N HIS A 179 -5.52 -6.47 1.18
CA HIS A 179 -6.38 -7.11 2.19
C HIS A 179 -6.96 -8.44 1.73
N ALA A 180 -7.26 -8.58 0.43
CA ALA A 180 -7.69 -9.84 -0.14
C ALA A 180 -6.60 -10.92 -0.07
N LEU A 181 -5.33 -10.55 -0.25
CA LEU A 181 -4.19 -11.46 0.00
C LEU A 181 -4.12 -11.87 1.47
N MET A 182 -4.17 -10.92 2.39
CA MET A 182 -4.14 -11.20 3.83
C MET A 182 -5.30 -12.09 4.27
N ARG A 183 -6.47 -11.91 3.68
CA ARG A 183 -7.65 -12.76 3.93
C ARG A 183 -7.41 -14.19 3.45
N ARG A 184 -6.95 -14.38 2.21
CA ARG A 184 -6.65 -15.72 1.66
C ARG A 184 -5.63 -16.46 2.51
N GLU A 185 -4.64 -15.76 3.07
CA GLU A 185 -3.68 -16.37 3.99
C GLU A 185 -4.31 -16.76 5.31
N ALA A 186 -5.14 -15.90 5.90
CA ALA A 186 -5.88 -16.23 7.11
C ALA A 186 -6.77 -17.48 6.92
N GLU A 187 -7.44 -17.60 5.77
CA GLU A 187 -8.26 -18.75 5.42
C GLU A 187 -7.45 -20.06 5.29
N GLN A 188 -6.18 -19.97 4.87
CA GLN A 188 -5.29 -21.13 4.73
C GLN A 188 -4.65 -21.59 6.05
N GLU A 189 -4.68 -20.75 7.09
CA GLU A 189 -4.18 -21.10 8.42
C GLU A 189 -5.17 -21.94 9.26
N GLY A 190 -6.45 -22.00 8.85
CA GLY A 190 -7.54 -22.73 9.52
C GLY A 190 -7.78 -24.11 8.91
#